data_AF-A0A6A9QJ35-F1
#
_entry.id   AF-A0A6A9QJ35-F1
#
_cell.length_a   1.000
_cell.length_b   1.000
_cell.length_c   1.000
_cell.angle_alpha   90.00
_cell.angle_beta   90.00
_cell.angle_gamma   90.00
#
_symmetry.space_group_name_H-M   'P 1'
#
loop_
_entity.id
_entity.type
_entity.pdbx_description
1 polymer ?
#
loop_
_entity_poly.entity_id
_entity_poly.type
_entity_poly.pdbx_seq_one_letter_code
_entity_poly.pdbx_strand_id
1 'polypeptide(L)'
;MLSPPDFLRHIANKVLTPNTLDPKRLDEVRKLLGEAENKYNFSSYGGNPKKLVDYLLSPDFTELVFIIGIDLTKKLLEEIINDYDIEEVKNTAKKLLDEIDGYKEIENSDAILYNKNRF
;
A
#
# COMPACT_ATOMS: atom_id res chain seq x y z
N MET A 1 24.25 -8.49 -7.68
CA MET A 1 22.82 -8.15 -7.85
C MET A 1 22.12 -8.50 -6.54
N LEU A 2 21.55 -7.51 -5.85
CA LEU A 2 20.72 -7.77 -4.68
C LEU A 2 19.41 -8.41 -5.16
N SER A 3 18.98 -9.49 -4.50
CA SER A 3 17.67 -10.10 -4.77
C SER A 3 16.57 -9.10 -4.42
N PRO A 4 15.51 -8.98 -5.23
CA PRO A 4 14.37 -8.13 -4.89
C PRO A 4 13.80 -8.51 -3.52
N PRO A 5 13.35 -7.54 -2.71
CA PRO A 5 12.78 -7.82 -1.40
C PRO A 5 11.55 -8.72 -1.53
N ASP A 6 11.37 -9.64 -0.57
CA ASP A 6 10.12 -10.37 -0.40
C ASP A 6 9.07 -9.40 0.16
N PHE A 7 7.98 -9.22 -0.58
CA PHE A 7 6.93 -8.26 -0.23
C PHE A 7 6.31 -8.55 1.14
N LEU A 8 5.94 -9.80 1.42
CA LEU A 8 5.30 -10.15 2.68
C LEU A 8 6.27 -10.04 3.85
N ARG A 9 7.47 -10.59 3.69
CA ARG A 9 8.44 -10.75 4.78
C ARG A 9 9.17 -9.47 5.11
N HIS A 10 9.53 -8.69 4.09
CA HIS A 10 10.40 -7.52 4.26
C HIS A 10 9.65 -6.19 4.18
N ILE A 11 8.47 -6.13 3.56
CA ILE A 11 7.70 -4.88 3.42
C ILE A 11 6.49 -4.92 4.34
N ALA A 12 5.54 -5.83 4.07
CA ALA A 12 4.26 -5.89 4.77
C ALA A 12 4.42 -6.07 6.28
N ASN A 13 5.33 -6.96 6.72
CA ASN A 13 5.57 -7.21 8.14
C ASN A 13 6.18 -6.02 8.91
N LYS A 14 6.85 -5.07 8.25
CA LYS A 14 7.35 -3.86 8.92
C LYS A 14 6.21 -2.91 9.31
N VAL A 15 5.13 -2.94 8.54
CA VAL A 15 3.99 -2.04 8.68
C VAL A 15 2.86 -2.70 9.47
N LEU A 16 2.61 -3.98 9.20
CA LEU A 16 1.47 -4.73 9.70
C LEU A 16 1.87 -5.58 10.90
N THR A 17 1.81 -4.97 12.08
CA THR A 17 2.13 -5.61 13.36
C THR A 17 0.88 -5.72 14.24
N PRO A 18 0.89 -6.60 15.27
CA PRO A 18 -0.22 -6.69 16.23
C PRO A 18 -0.50 -5.38 16.99
N ASN A 19 0.44 -4.44 16.98
CA ASN A 19 0.30 -3.13 17.62
C ASN A 19 -0.37 -2.10 16.70
N THR A 20 -0.49 -2.38 15.40
CA THR A 20 -1.10 -1.48 14.40
C THR A 20 -2.48 -1.96 13.95
N LEU A 21 -2.76 -3.26 14.05
CA LEU A 21 -4.05 -3.86 13.72
C LEU A 21 -4.43 -4.88 14.81
N ASP A 22 -5.72 -5.03 15.07
CA ASP A 22 -6.16 -6.13 15.93
C ASP A 22 -5.83 -7.50 15.29
N PRO A 23 -5.64 -8.56 16.10
CA PRO A 23 -5.14 -9.84 15.59
C PRO A 23 -6.00 -10.45 14.47
N LYS A 24 -7.32 -10.26 14.52
CA LYS A 24 -8.24 -10.83 13.52
C LYS A 24 -8.07 -10.13 12.18
N ARG A 25 -8.02 -8.79 12.18
CA ARG A 25 -7.73 -8.02 10.95
C ARG A 25 -6.34 -8.31 10.42
N LEU A 26 -5.35 -8.46 11.29
CA LEU A 26 -3.99 -8.78 10.89
C LEU A 26 -3.90 -10.12 10.13
N ASP A 27 -4.58 -11.16 10.62
CA ASP A 27 -4.61 -12.46 9.96
C ASP A 27 -5.35 -12.41 8.61
N GLU A 28 -6.46 -11.66 8.54
CA GLU A 28 -7.20 -11.42 7.30
C GLU A 28 -6.32 -10.71 6.25
N VAL A 29 -5.63 -9.64 6.65
CA VAL A 29 -4.72 -8.90 5.77
C VAL A 29 -3.57 -9.78 5.28
N ARG A 30 -2.96 -10.58 6.16
CA ARG A 30 -1.89 -11.52 5.78
C ARG A 30 -2.37 -12.53 4.75
N LYS A 31 -3.59 -13.02 4.91
CA LYS A 31 -4.21 -13.95 3.95
C LYS A 31 -4.41 -13.28 2.60
N LEU A 32 -5.01 -12.07 2.57
CA LEU A 32 -5.22 -11.30 1.34
C LEU A 32 -3.91 -11.02 0.60
N LEU A 33 -2.88 -10.59 1.31
CA LEU A 33 -1.58 -10.33 0.71
C LEU A 33 -0.92 -11.60 0.16
N GLY A 34 -1.06 -12.74 0.84
CA GLY A 34 -0.57 -14.03 0.34
C GLY A 34 -1.33 -14.52 -0.89
N GLU A 35 -2.65 -14.31 -0.93
CA GLU A 35 -3.47 -14.60 -2.12
C GLU A 35 -3.08 -13.69 -3.29
N ALA A 36 -2.87 -12.39 -3.04
CA ALA A 36 -2.41 -11.43 -4.04
C ALA A 36 -1.02 -11.79 -4.60
N GLU A 37 -0.06 -12.13 -3.75
CA GLU A 37 1.28 -12.52 -4.21
C GLU A 37 1.23 -13.71 -5.17
N ASN A 38 0.40 -14.70 -4.87
CA ASN A 38 0.18 -15.85 -5.75
C ASN A 38 -0.57 -15.47 -7.03
N LYS A 39 -1.65 -14.69 -6.93
CA LYS A 39 -2.50 -14.28 -8.05
C LYS A 39 -1.76 -13.42 -9.07
N TYR A 40 -1.00 -12.44 -8.60
CA TYR A 40 -0.25 -11.50 -9.44
C TYR A 40 1.19 -11.99 -9.72
N ASN A 41 1.65 -13.03 -9.02
CA ASN A 41 2.96 -13.64 -9.21
C ASN A 41 4.13 -12.64 -9.07
N PHE A 42 4.08 -11.77 -8.04
CA PHE A 42 5.11 -10.77 -7.77
C PHE A 42 6.15 -11.20 -6.73
N SER A 43 6.14 -12.48 -6.33
CA SER A 43 7.12 -13.01 -5.38
C SER A 43 8.55 -12.87 -5.89
N SER A 44 9.48 -12.58 -4.97
CA SER A 44 10.92 -12.65 -5.25
C SER A 44 11.43 -14.10 -5.33
N TYR A 45 10.65 -15.08 -4.86
CA TYR A 45 10.98 -16.51 -4.87
C TYR A 45 10.27 -17.25 -6.01
N GLY A 46 10.68 -16.95 -7.25
CA GLY A 46 10.17 -17.65 -8.45
C GLY A 46 9.04 -16.93 -9.19
N GLY A 47 8.68 -15.72 -8.77
CA GLY A 47 7.78 -14.82 -9.50
C GLY A 47 8.53 -13.72 -10.25
N ASN A 48 7.79 -12.67 -10.63
CA ASN A 48 8.32 -11.46 -11.23
C ASN A 48 7.98 -10.24 -10.35
N PRO A 49 8.92 -9.73 -9.54
CA PRO A 49 8.70 -8.59 -8.65
C PRO A 49 8.21 -7.30 -9.34
N LYS A 50 8.40 -7.16 -10.66
CA LYS A 50 7.80 -6.03 -11.41
C LYS A 50 6.27 -6.07 -11.42
N LYS A 51 5.67 -7.26 -11.32
CA LYS A 51 4.21 -7.45 -11.27
C LYS A 51 3.58 -6.95 -9.97
N LEU A 52 4.37 -6.45 -9.02
CA LEU A 52 3.81 -5.70 -7.90
C LEU A 52 3.03 -4.47 -8.40
N VAL A 53 3.42 -3.90 -9.54
CA VAL A 53 2.65 -2.82 -10.21
C VAL A 53 1.22 -3.27 -10.54
N ASP A 54 1.06 -4.49 -11.07
CA ASP A 54 -0.26 -5.03 -11.42
C ASP A 54 -1.15 -5.15 -10.18
N TYR A 55 -0.57 -5.57 -9.05
CA TYR A 55 -1.28 -5.61 -7.77
C TYR A 55 -1.63 -4.22 -7.25
N LEU A 56 -0.67 -3.28 -7.20
CA LEU A 56 -0.89 -1.93 -6.70
C LEU A 56 -1.99 -1.17 -7.45
N LEU A 57 -2.19 -1.47 -8.74
CA LEU A 57 -3.23 -0.87 -9.57
C LEU A 57 -4.54 -1.67 -9.59
N SER A 58 -4.64 -2.73 -8.79
CA SER A 58 -5.78 -3.65 -8.82
C SER A 58 -6.87 -3.33 -7.80
N PRO A 59 -8.10 -3.85 -8.00
CA PRO A 59 -9.15 -3.82 -6.98
C PRO A 59 -8.75 -4.49 -5.67
N ASP A 60 -7.92 -5.54 -5.71
CA ASP A 60 -7.46 -6.27 -4.51
C ASP A 60 -6.59 -5.37 -3.61
N PHE A 61 -5.82 -4.45 -4.19
CA PHE A 61 -5.08 -3.46 -3.41
C PHE A 61 -6.03 -2.41 -2.82
N THR A 62 -7.02 -1.96 -3.58
CA THR A 62 -8.06 -1.06 -3.06
C THR A 62 -8.80 -1.69 -1.87
N GLU A 63 -9.11 -2.99 -1.92
CA GLU A 63 -9.68 -3.74 -0.80
C GLU A 63 -8.74 -3.75 0.42
N LEU A 64 -7.44 -4.00 0.21
CA LEU A 64 -6.44 -3.89 1.27
C LEU A 64 -6.48 -2.49 1.93
N VAL A 65 -6.51 -1.42 1.12
CA VAL A 65 -6.55 -0.03 1.62
C VAL A 65 -7.76 0.20 2.52
N PHE A 66 -8.93 -0.34 2.19
CA PHE A 66 -10.12 -0.23 3.03
C PHE A 66 -9.98 -0.96 4.36
N ILE A 67 -9.26 -2.09 4.40
CA ILE A 67 -9.09 -2.90 5.61
C ILE A 67 -8.07 -2.28 6.55
N ILE A 68 -6.91 -1.85 6.03
CA ILE A 68 -5.80 -1.33 6.85
C ILE A 68 -5.91 0.17 7.13
N GLY A 69 -6.70 0.88 6.33
CA GLY A 69 -6.88 2.33 6.43
C GLY A 69 -5.72 3.14 5.85
N ILE A 70 -5.99 4.42 5.61
CA ILE A 70 -5.10 5.32 4.86
C ILE A 70 -3.70 5.43 5.47
N ASP A 71 -3.59 5.58 6.80
CA ASP A 71 -2.28 5.82 7.43
C ASP A 71 -1.34 4.61 7.33
N LEU A 72 -1.87 3.38 7.41
CA LEU A 72 -1.07 2.17 7.21
C LEU A 72 -0.76 1.94 5.73
N THR A 73 -1.69 2.27 4.84
CA THR A 73 -1.45 2.24 3.38
C THR A 73 -0.28 3.15 3.01
N LYS A 74 -0.21 4.37 3.54
CA LYS A 74 0.90 5.29 3.28
C LYS A 74 2.24 4.70 3.70
N LYS A 75 2.32 4.18 4.94
CA LYS A 75 3.53 3.50 5.45
C LYS A 75 3.92 2.32 4.57
N LEU A 76 2.95 1.54 4.10
CA LEU A 76 3.21 0.43 3.17
C LEU A 76 3.80 0.92 1.86
N LEU A 77 3.24 1.97 1.26
CA LEU A 77 3.76 2.57 0.03
C LEU A 77 5.17 3.17 0.23
N GLU A 78 5.42 3.81 1.37
CA GLU A 78 6.75 4.33 1.74
C GLU A 78 7.81 3.21 1.83
N GLU A 79 7.49 2.09 2.48
CA GLU A 79 8.40 0.93 2.55
C GLU A 79 8.66 0.34 1.15
N ILE A 80 7.64 0.29 0.28
CA ILE A 80 7.84 -0.13 -1.12
C ILE A 80 8.82 0.81 -1.84
N ILE A 81 8.65 2.12 -1.70
CA ILE A 81 9.51 3.14 -2.34
C ILE A 81 10.95 3.03 -1.85
N ASN A 82 11.15 2.74 -0.57
CA ASN A 82 12.47 2.64 0.04
C ASN A 82 13.21 1.36 -0.39
N ASP A 83 12.54 0.21 -0.36
CA ASP A 83 13.20 -1.09 -0.46
C ASP A 83 13.25 -1.69 -1.88
N TYR A 84 12.34 -1.33 -2.79
CA TYR A 84 12.31 -1.94 -4.14
C TYR A 84 13.24 -1.24 -5.13
N ASP A 85 14.32 -1.87 -5.60
CA ASP A 85 15.21 -1.27 -6.63
C ASP A 85 14.61 -1.17 -8.05
N ILE A 86 13.30 -1.43 -8.22
CA ILE A 86 12.62 -1.41 -9.53
C ILE A 86 11.92 -0.05 -9.69
N GLU A 87 12.43 0.79 -10.59
CA GLU A 87 11.91 2.16 -10.81
C GLU A 87 10.40 2.20 -11.09
N GLU A 88 9.89 1.28 -11.90
CA GLU A 88 8.47 1.20 -12.23
C GLU A 88 7.60 0.98 -10.99
N VAL A 89 8.03 0.09 -10.09
CA VAL A 89 7.35 -0.17 -8.80
C VAL A 89 7.41 1.07 -7.92
N LYS A 90 8.59 1.69 -7.78
CA LYS A 90 8.75 2.93 -6.99
C LYS A 90 7.85 4.05 -7.51
N ASN A 91 7.81 4.25 -8.81
CA ASN A 91 7.03 5.33 -9.42
C ASN A 91 5.53 5.09 -9.29
N THR A 92 5.06 3.85 -9.40
CA THR A 92 3.67 3.50 -9.15
C THR A 92 3.29 3.75 -7.68
N ALA A 93 4.13 3.32 -6.73
CA ALA A 93 3.90 3.57 -5.32
C ALA A 93 3.87 5.06 -4.97
N LYS A 94 4.77 5.87 -5.56
CA LYS A 94 4.77 7.34 -5.39
C LYS A 94 3.49 7.98 -5.91
N LYS A 95 3.03 7.60 -7.10
CA LYS A 95 1.77 8.13 -7.66
C LYS A 95 0.58 7.84 -6.76
N LEU A 96 0.48 6.60 -6.25
CA LEU A 96 -0.59 6.24 -5.32
C LEU A 96 -0.50 7.02 -4.01
N LEU A 97 0.71 7.26 -3.51
CA LEU A 97 0.93 8.08 -2.31
C LEU A 97 0.46 9.52 -2.55
N ASP A 98 0.89 10.13 -3.65
CA ASP A 98 0.50 11.48 -4.06
C ASP A 98 -1.01 11.61 -4.28
N GLU A 99 -1.66 10.60 -4.86
CA GLU A 99 -3.12 10.57 -5.02
C GLU A 99 -3.82 10.56 -3.66
N ILE A 100 -3.41 9.69 -2.75
CA ILE A 100 -3.95 9.62 -1.38
C ILE A 100 -3.76 10.95 -0.63
N ASP A 101 -2.63 11.63 -0.84
CA ASP A 101 -2.37 12.96 -0.27
C ASP A 101 -3.20 14.06 -0.91
N GLY A 102 -3.31 14.07 -2.25
CA GLY A 102 -4.10 15.04 -3.00
C GLY A 102 -5.59 14.99 -2.68
N TYR A 103 -6.17 13.80 -2.47
CA TYR A 103 -7.55 13.68 -1.99
C TYR A 103 -7.74 14.31 -0.61
N LYS A 104 -6.77 14.18 0.30
CA LYS A 104 -6.81 14.83 1.61
C LYS A 104 -6.76 16.36 1.51
N GLU A 105 -6.02 16.93 0.57
CA GLU A 105 -5.96 18.39 0.39
C GLU A 105 -7.30 18.95 -0.12
N ILE A 106 -7.96 18.25 -1.05
CA ILE A 106 -9.27 18.63 -1.58
C ILE A 106 -10.34 18.57 -0.49
N GLU A 107 -10.44 17.46 0.25
CA GLU A 107 -11.40 17.32 1.35
C GLU A 107 -11.22 18.41 2.43
N ASN A 108 -9.98 18.73 2.79
CA ASN A 108 -9.70 19.80 3.75
C ASN A 108 -10.06 21.17 3.19
N SER A 109 -9.81 21.43 1.90
CA SER A 109 -10.14 22.71 1.27
C SER A 109 -11.65 22.96 1.20
N ASP A 110 -12.45 21.93 0.88
CA ASP A 110 -13.90 22.00 0.86
C ASP A 110 -14.47 22.19 2.28
N ALA A 111 -13.92 21.49 3.28
CA ALA A 111 -14.32 21.67 4.68
C ALA A 111 -14.02 23.09 5.19
N ILE A 112 -12.91 23.70 4.79
CA ILE A 112 -12.57 25.09 5.14
C ILE A 112 -13.52 26.07 4.43
N LEU A 113 -13.80 25.87 3.15
CA LEU A 113 -14.71 26.73 2.38
C LEU A 113 -16.13 26.72 2.97
N TYR A 114 -16.63 25.55 3.37
CA TYR A 114 -17.95 25.40 3.98
C TYR A 114 -18.08 26.13 5.32
N ASN A 115 -17.01 26.13 6.13
CA ASN A 115 -16.98 26.84 7.41
C ASN A 115 -16.86 28.37 7.23
N LYS A 116 -16.21 28.83 6.15
CA LYS A 116 -16.03 30.26 5.88
C LYS A 116 -17.30 30.95 5.39
N ASN A 117 -18.24 30.22 4.78
CA ASN A 117 -19.53 30.73 4.32
C ASN A 117 -20.62 30.78 5.40
N ARG A 118 -20.28 30.47 6.66
CA ARG A 118 -21.22 30.40 7.79
C ARG A 118 -21.09 31.53 8.82
N PHE A 119 -20.22 32.51 8.56
CA PHE A 119 -20.00 33.68 9.41
C PHE A 119 -20.22 34.98 8.63
#